data_AF-A0A1M5C8F5-F1
#
_entry.id   AF-A0A1M5C8F5-F1
#
_cell.length_a   1.000
_cell.length_b   1.000
_cell.length_c   1.000
_cell.angle_alpha   90.00
_cell.angle_beta   90.00
_cell.angle_gamma   90.00
#
_symmetry.space_group_name_H-M   'P 1'
#
loop_
_entity.id
_entity.type
_entity.pdbx_description
1 polymer ?
#
loop_
_entity_poly.entity_id
_entity_poly.type
_entity_poly.pdbx_seq_one_letter_code
_entity_poly.pdbx_strand_id
1 'polypeptide(L)' 'MIIPEEMLFNYGAELQKCTVDEFIFEENNVCRNYYQIQEGIIKLNNIFENGKEFVHGFPL' A
#
# COMPACT_ATOMS: atom_id res chain seq x y z
N MET A 1 10.76 7.27 -2.22
CA MET A 1 12.01 6.63 -1.76
C MET A 1 11.85 5.15 -2.04
N ILE A 2 12.78 4.56 -2.80
CA ILE A 2 12.75 3.13 -3.14
C ILE A 2 13.95 2.50 -2.41
N ILE A 3 13.67 1.51 -1.56
CA ILE A 3 14.68 0.72 -0.85
C ILE A 3 15.04 -0.47 -1.75
N PRO A 4 16.34 -0.82 -1.90
CA PRO A 4 16.73 -2.02 -2.65
C PRO A 4 16.02 -3.27 -2.12
N GLU A 5 15.47 -4.08 -3.02
CA GLU A 5 14.66 -5.25 -2.68
C GLU A 5 15.44 -6.28 -1.84
N GLU A 6 16.71 -6.50 -2.17
CA GLU A 6 17.61 -7.35 -1.38
C GLU A 6 17.72 -6.87 0.08
N MET A 7 17.77 -5.56 0.30
CA MET A 7 17.81 -4.99 1.65
C MET A 7 16.49 -5.27 2.37
N LEU A 8 15.34 -5.06 1.71
CA LEU A 8 14.04 -5.35 2.32
C LEU A 8 13.97 -6.81 2.81
N PHE A 9 14.31 -7.77 1.96
CA PHE A 9 14.29 -9.18 2.33
C PHE A 9 15.31 -9.55 3.41
N ASN A 10 16.51 -8.95 3.39
CA ASN A 10 17.52 -9.15 4.44
C ASN A 10 17.04 -8.70 5.83
N TYR A 11 16.12 -7.73 5.89
CA TYR A 11 15.53 -7.24 7.14
C TYR A 11 14.12 -7.83 7.42
N GLY A 12 13.74 -8.91 6.74
CA GLY A 12 12.52 -9.67 7.05
C GLY A 12 11.26 -9.17 6.35
N ALA A 13 11.38 -8.42 5.26
CA ALA A 13 10.23 -8.17 4.39
C ALA A 13 9.71 -9.48 3.78
N GLU A 14 8.43 -9.51 3.46
CA GLU A 14 7.77 -10.65 2.82
C GLU A 14 7.10 -10.21 1.53
N LEU A 15 7.06 -11.10 0.54
CA LEU A 15 6.33 -10.86 -0.69
C LEU A 15 4.82 -10.97 -0.43
N GLN A 16 4.10 -9.88 -0.64
CA GLN A 16 2.64 -9.85 -0.54
C GLN A 16 2.03 -9.71 -1.92
N LYS A 17 1.20 -10.69 -2.31
CA LYS A 17 0.39 -10.62 -3.53
C LYS A 17 -0.98 -10.08 -3.18
N CYS A 18 -1.38 -9.02 -3.88
CA CYS A 18 -2.70 -8.43 -3.72
C CYS A 18 -3.50 -8.63 -5.01
N THR A 19 -4.81 -8.75 -4.86
CA THR A 19 -5.77 -8.84 -5.96
C THR A 19 -6.43 -7.49 -6.21
N VAL A 20 -7.06 -7.33 -7.39
CA VAL A 20 -7.83 -6.13 -7.69
C VAL A 20 -8.94 -5.98 -6.66
N ASP A 21 -9.18 -4.75 -6.21
CA ASP A 21 -10.16 -4.39 -5.18
C ASP A 21 -9.83 -4.89 -3.75
N GLU A 22 -8.61 -5.38 -3.52
CA GLU A 22 -8.13 -5.73 -2.18
C GLU A 22 -7.58 -4.50 -1.43
N PHE A 23 -7.96 -4.34 -0.16
CA PHE A 23 -7.42 -3.29 0.71
C PHE A 23 -6.08 -3.73 1.31
N ILE A 24 -5.02 -2.99 1.00
CA ILE A 24 -3.67 -3.23 1.55
C ILE A 24 -3.53 -2.66 2.96
N PHE A 25 -4.10 -1.47 3.19
CA PHE A 25 -4.11 -0.76 4.45
C PHE A 25 -5.37 0.11 4.54
N GLU A 26 -5.95 0.21 5.72
CA GLU A 26 -7.19 0.94 5.97
C GLU A 26 -6.98 2.02 7.03
N GLU A 27 -7.72 3.12 6.88
CA GLU A 27 -7.76 4.17 7.88
C GLU A 27 -8.19 3.58 9.23
N ASN A 28 -7.53 4.01 10.32
CA ASN A 28 -7.63 3.49 11.70
C ASN A 28 -6.84 2.21 12.01
N ASN A 29 -6.21 1.57 11.02
CA ASN A 29 -5.24 0.51 11.32
C ASN A 29 -3.94 1.11 11.89
N VAL A 30 -3.31 0.38 12.81
CA VAL A 30 -2.00 0.76 13.34
C VAL A 30 -0.95 0.58 12.24
N CYS A 31 -0.19 1.63 11.94
CA CYS A 31 0.92 1.58 10.98
C CYS A 31 2.09 0.73 11.51
N ARG A 32 2.03 -0.59 11.29
CA ARG A 32 3.07 -1.53 11.75
C ARG A 32 4.14 -1.81 10.72
N ASN A 33 3.79 -1.66 9.43
CA ASN A 33 4.62 -2.11 8.32
C ASN A 33 4.90 -0.97 7.36
N TYR A 34 6.03 -1.09 6.66
CA TYR A 34 6.33 -0.33 5.45
C TYR A 34 6.03 -1.21 4.23
N TYR A 35 5.38 -0.62 3.23
CA TYR A 35 5.05 -1.29 1.97
C TYR A 35 5.80 -0.62 0.82
N GLN A 36 6.35 -1.44 -0.07
CA GLN A 36 6.95 -1.00 -1.33
C GLN A 36 6.31 -1.74 -2.48
N ILE A 37 5.87 -0.99 -3.49
CA ILE A 37 5.32 -1.56 -4.72
C ILE A 37 6.48 -2.17 -5.50
N GLN A 38 6.43 -3.48 -5.72
CA GLN A 38 7.35 -4.17 -6.63
C GLN A 38 6.83 -4.12 -8.06
N GLU A 39 5.53 -4.33 -8.25
CA GLU A 39 4.84 -4.28 -9.52
C GLU A 39 3.37 -3.89 -9.33
N GLY A 40 2.80 -3.24 -10.36
CA GLY A 40 1.37 -2.86 -10.38
C GLY A 40 1.12 -1.39 -10.06
N ILE A 41 -0.16 -1.06 -9.87
CA ILE A 41 -0.64 0.29 -9.56
C ILE A 41 -1.57 0.17 -8.35
N ILE A 42 -1.38 1.02 -7.35
CA ILE A 42 -2.29 1.10 -6.20
C ILE A 42 -3.06 2.42 -6.23
N LYS A 43 -4.25 2.44 -5.64
CA LYS A 43 -5.03 3.67 -5.42
C LYS A 43 -4.90 4.09 -3.97
N LEU A 44 -4.41 5.31 -3.72
CA LEU A 44 -4.43 5.91 -2.39
C LEU A 44 -5.64 6.84 -2.28
N ASN A 45 -6.54 6.56 -1.35
CA ASN A 45 -7.76 7.34 -1.18
C ASN A 45 -8.17 7.48 0.30
N ASN A 46 -9.09 8.41 0.56
CA ASN A 46 -9.95 8.40 1.74
C ASN A 46 -11.41 8.31 1.31
N ILE A 47 -12.21 7.58 2.08
CA ILE A 47 -13.66 7.46 1.90
C ILE A 47 -14.33 8.14 3.09
N PHE A 48 -15.12 9.18 2.82
CA PHE A 48 -15.84 9.92 3.87
C PHE A 48 -17.16 9.24 4.23
N GLU A 49 -17.72 9.57 5.39
CA GLU A 49 -18.99 9.00 5.89
C GLU A 49 -20.18 9.16 4.92
N ASN A 50 -20.15 10.17 4.05
CA ASN A 50 -21.18 10.41 3.03
C ASN A 50 -20.96 9.60 1.73
N GLY A 51 -19.99 8.68 1.72
CA GLY A 51 -19.63 7.85 0.57
C GLY A 51 -18.80 8.56 -0.50
N LYS A 52 -18.41 9.83 -0.30
CA LYS A 52 -17.49 10.51 -1.23
C LYS A 52 -16.09 9.95 -1.08
N GLU A 53 -15.43 9.79 -2.21
CA GLU A 53 -14.02 9.38 -2.28
C GLU A 53 -13.14 10.57 -2.66
N PHE A 54 -11.99 10.69 -1.98
CA PHE A 54 -10.91 11.58 -2.40
C PHE A 54 -9.68 10.75 -2.75
N VAL A 55 -9.25 10.82 -4.01
CA VAL A 55 -8.08 10.09 -4.51
C VAL A 55 -6.85 10.99 -4.43
N HIS A 56 -5.85 10.55 -3.67
CA HIS A 56 -4.56 11.24 -3.53
C HIS A 56 -3.62 10.96 -4.70
N GLY A 57 -3.73 9.77 -5.30
CA GLY A 57 -2.96 9.42 -6.49
C GLY A 57 -2.87 7.92 -6.72
N PHE A 58 -2.11 7.60 -7.77
CA PHE A 58 -1.86 6.24 -8.24
C PHE A 58 -0.35 5.99 -8.30
N PRO A 59 0.32 5.72 -7.16
CA PRO A 59 1.74 5.44 -7.17
C PRO A 59 2.04 4.15 -7.93
N LEU A 60 3.19 4.18 -8.61
CA LEU A 60 3.79 3.11 -9.40
C LEU A 60 5.01 2.57 -8.67
#